data_AF-A0A836P2W0-F1
#
_entry.id   AF-A0A836P2W0-F1
#
_cell.length_a   1.000
_cell.length_b   1.000
_cell.length_c   1.000
_cell.angle_alpha   90.00
_cell.angle_beta   90.00
_cell.angle_gamma   90.00
#
_symmetry.space_group_name_H-M   'P 1'
#
loop_
_entity.id
_entity.type
_entity.pdbx_description
1 polymer ?
#
loop_
_entity_poly.entity_id
_entity_poly.type
_entity_poly.pdbx_seq_one_letter_code
_entity_poly.pdbx_strand_id
1 'polypeptide(L)'
;MRANGTLPADTLPPDFVVERPKTREHGDFATNAAMLLAKTARSNPRSNPRVLAQALLAALPASDDVAKVDIAGPGFINFHLAPTAYQREVAHVIKQGHDYGRGLAGNGRSVGVEYVSANPTGPLHVGHGRAAAIGDSLARVLDANGWNVKREFYYNDAGVQIENLALSVQARAQGLTPDSAGWPENGYRGDYIADVANAYLAGDTVDLEGHLVTGTKDPADLESIRRFAVAYLRNEQNHDLAAFRVDFDIYFLESSLYKDGKVEEAVQQLIASGHTYEEGGALWLKSTDFGDDKDRVMRKSDGT
;
A
#
# COMPACT_ATOMS: atom_id res chain seq x y z
N MET A 1 40.55 2.32 22.76
CA MET A 1 39.78 2.00 23.99
C MET A 1 40.01 0.57 24.50
N ARG A 2 39.88 -0.48 23.68
CA ARG A 2 40.35 -1.84 24.10
C ARG A 2 41.88 -1.93 24.13
N ALA A 3 42.54 -1.46 23.08
CA ALA A 3 44.00 -1.50 22.94
C ALA A 3 44.76 -0.73 24.05
N ASN A 4 44.15 0.28 24.66
CA ASN A 4 44.73 1.06 25.76
C ASN A 4 44.10 0.73 27.13
N GLY A 5 43.40 -0.42 27.26
CA GLY A 5 42.87 -0.94 28.53
C GLY A 5 41.76 -0.11 29.17
N THR A 6 41.12 0.79 28.42
CA THR A 6 39.95 1.55 28.90
C THR A 6 38.70 0.68 28.97
N LEU A 7 38.58 -0.27 28.03
CA LEU A 7 37.55 -1.31 28.01
C LEU A 7 38.22 -2.69 28.12
N PRO A 8 37.58 -3.68 28.78
CA PRO A 8 38.01 -5.07 28.70
C PRO A 8 38.16 -5.55 27.25
N ALA A 9 39.13 -6.43 27.00
CA ALA A 9 39.47 -6.89 25.65
C ALA A 9 38.30 -7.64 24.96
N ASP A 10 37.45 -8.29 25.76
CA ASP A 10 36.26 -9.05 25.36
C ASP A 10 34.97 -8.20 25.29
N THR A 11 35.01 -6.91 25.63
CA THR A 11 33.81 -6.06 25.59
C THR A 11 33.35 -5.84 24.17
N LEU A 12 32.22 -6.42 23.76
CA LEU A 12 31.63 -6.21 22.44
C LEU A 12 31.08 -4.77 22.28
N PRO A 13 31.08 -4.21 21.04
CA PRO A 13 30.43 -2.92 20.79
C PRO A 13 28.91 -3.11 21.00
N PRO A 14 28.23 -2.26 21.78
CA PRO A 14 26.79 -2.34 21.93
C PRO A 14 26.09 -1.79 20.69
N ASP A 15 24.85 -2.19 20.48
CA ASP A 15 23.96 -1.53 19.52
C ASP A 15 23.60 -0.15 20.07
N PHE A 16 24.21 0.89 19.50
CA PHE A 16 23.94 2.28 19.84
C PHE A 16 23.14 2.96 18.74
N VAL A 17 22.49 4.07 19.09
CA VAL A 17 21.76 4.90 18.13
C VAL A 17 22.48 6.21 17.89
N VAL A 18 22.30 6.77 16.68
CA VAL A 18 22.58 8.16 16.36
C VAL A 18 21.27 8.76 15.89
N GLU A 19 20.71 9.67 16.67
CA GLU A 19 19.35 10.18 16.46
C GLU A 19 19.29 11.69 16.62
N ARG A 20 18.21 12.31 16.13
CA ARG A 20 17.97 13.74 16.36
C ARG A 20 17.58 13.95 17.83
N PRO A 21 18.24 14.84 18.57
CA PRO A 21 17.86 15.13 19.93
C PRO A 21 16.48 15.82 19.98
N LYS A 22 15.78 15.66 21.10
CA LYS A 22 14.46 16.30 21.32
C LYS A 22 14.51 17.82 21.28
N THR A 23 15.65 18.41 21.66
CA THR A 23 15.88 19.86 21.72
C THR A 23 17.10 20.22 20.87
N ARG A 24 16.97 21.27 20.07
CA ARG A 24 18.02 21.75 19.16
C ARG A 24 19.28 22.26 19.90
N GLU A 25 19.14 22.66 21.16
CA GLU A 25 20.27 23.05 22.02
C GLU A 25 21.27 21.92 22.23
N HIS A 26 20.82 20.66 22.13
CA HIS A 26 21.65 19.47 22.23
C HIS A 26 22.26 19.05 20.88
N GLY A 27 22.24 19.93 19.88
CA GLY A 27 22.85 19.70 18.57
C GLY A 27 21.91 19.07 17.56
N ASP A 28 22.50 18.56 16.48
CA ASP A 28 21.81 18.03 15.32
C ASP A 28 21.64 16.51 15.42
N PHE A 29 22.60 15.84 16.05
CA PHE A 29 22.56 14.42 16.36
C PHE A 29 23.07 14.13 17.77
N ALA A 30 22.59 13.06 18.39
CA ALA A 30 23.06 12.58 19.67
C ALA A 30 23.21 11.05 19.67
N THR A 31 24.14 10.54 20.48
CA THR A 31 24.28 9.10 20.72
C THR A 31 24.39 8.76 22.20
N ASN A 32 23.84 7.60 22.56
CA ASN A 32 23.92 6.99 23.88
C ASN A 32 25.06 5.97 24.02
N ALA A 33 25.96 5.85 23.02
CA ALA A 33 26.98 4.82 22.95
C ALA A 33 27.83 4.68 24.23
N ALA A 34 28.22 5.80 24.85
CA ALA A 34 29.03 5.77 26.06
C ALA A 34 28.31 5.15 27.27
N MET A 35 26.99 5.36 27.37
CA MET A 35 26.14 4.77 28.43
C MET A 35 25.98 3.26 28.24
N LEU A 36 25.83 2.82 26.99
CA LEU A 36 25.72 1.41 26.68
C LEU A 36 27.05 0.69 26.94
N LEU A 37 28.17 1.30 26.57
CA LEU A 37 29.52 0.79 26.87
C LEU A 37 29.81 0.73 28.37
N ALA A 38 29.36 1.73 29.13
CA ALA A 38 29.46 1.71 30.59
C ALA A 38 28.73 0.50 31.20
N LYS A 39 27.51 0.21 30.70
CA LYS A 39 26.70 -0.92 31.17
C LYS A 39 27.35 -2.28 30.88
N THR A 40 28.06 -2.41 29.76
CA THR A 40 28.78 -3.65 29.42
C THR A 40 30.09 -3.79 30.20
N ALA A 41 30.73 -2.68 30.60
CA ALA A 41 32.01 -2.67 31.31
C ALA A 41 31.88 -2.60 32.85
N ARG A 42 30.72 -3.00 33.43
CA ARG A 42 30.33 -2.81 34.85
C ARG A 42 31.33 -3.28 35.92
N SER A 43 32.27 -4.17 35.58
CA SER A 43 33.32 -4.65 36.49
C SER A 43 34.56 -3.73 36.56
N ASN A 44 34.64 -2.68 35.73
CA ASN A 44 35.77 -1.77 35.67
C ASN A 44 35.43 -0.41 36.35
N PRO A 45 36.23 0.09 37.30
CA PRO A 45 36.00 1.41 37.92
C PRO A 45 36.10 2.59 36.93
N ARG A 46 36.65 2.39 35.73
CA ARG A 46 36.61 3.36 34.62
C ARG A 46 35.37 3.28 33.73
N SER A 47 34.38 2.46 34.08
CA SER A 47 33.10 2.34 33.36
C SER A 47 32.15 3.54 33.56
N ASN A 48 32.64 4.67 34.08
CA ASN A 48 31.84 5.89 34.15
C ASN A 48 31.48 6.36 32.72
N PRO A 49 30.19 6.51 32.37
CA PRO A 49 29.83 6.85 31.00
C PRO A 49 30.35 8.20 30.53
N ARG A 50 30.60 9.18 31.41
CA ARG A 50 31.28 10.43 31.01
C ARG A 50 32.74 10.21 30.65
N VAL A 51 33.45 9.36 31.39
CA VAL A 51 34.86 9.01 31.08
C VAL A 51 34.92 8.28 29.73
N LEU A 52 33.97 7.38 29.48
CA LEU A 52 33.85 6.70 28.19
C LEU A 52 33.46 7.65 27.06
N ALA A 53 32.58 8.62 27.32
CA ALA A 53 32.22 9.65 26.35
C ALA A 53 33.43 10.53 25.99
N GLN A 54 34.25 10.91 26.96
CA GLN A 54 35.51 11.64 26.74
C GLN A 54 36.51 10.80 25.94
N ALA A 55 36.65 9.52 26.28
CA ALA A 55 37.55 8.61 25.57
C ALA A 55 37.09 8.33 24.13
N LEU A 56 35.78 8.25 23.90
CA LEU A 56 35.21 8.18 22.55
C LEU A 56 35.48 9.46 21.78
N LEU A 57 35.23 10.62 22.38
CA LEU A 57 35.49 11.92 21.76
C LEU A 57 36.96 12.10 21.39
N ALA A 58 37.88 11.72 22.27
CA ALA A 58 39.32 11.78 22.00
C ALA A 58 39.77 10.80 20.91
N ALA A 59 39.00 9.73 20.66
CA ALA A 59 39.26 8.74 19.62
C ALA A 59 38.52 9.04 18.30
N LEU A 60 37.57 9.98 18.29
CA LEU A 60 36.86 10.38 17.08
C LEU A 60 37.83 11.14 16.15
N PRO A 61 37.90 10.77 14.86
CA PRO A 61 38.68 11.54 13.91
C PRO A 61 38.10 12.94 13.75
N ALA A 62 38.97 13.92 13.49
CA ALA A 62 38.52 15.25 13.10
C ALA A 62 37.70 15.16 11.81
N SER A 63 36.63 15.96 11.73
CA SER A 63 35.77 16.05 10.55
C SER A 63 35.36 17.50 10.32
N ASP A 64 35.49 17.96 9.08
CA ASP A 64 35.02 19.29 8.65
C ASP A 64 33.48 19.38 8.61
N ASP A 65 32.77 18.27 8.82
CA ASP A 65 31.32 18.24 8.96
C ASP A 65 30.85 18.56 10.39
N VAL A 66 31.72 18.43 11.40
CA VAL A 66 31.35 18.56 12.81
C VAL A 66 32.00 19.79 13.41
N ALA A 67 31.19 20.83 13.69
CA ALA A 67 31.67 22.05 14.32
C ALA A 67 31.99 21.86 15.80
N LYS A 68 31.19 21.04 16.50
CA LYS A 68 31.32 20.84 17.94
C LYS A 68 30.78 19.48 18.35
N VAL A 69 31.42 18.89 19.35
CA VAL A 69 30.89 17.73 20.06
C VAL A 69 30.84 18.03 21.55
N ASP A 70 29.67 17.87 22.17
CA ASP A 70 29.45 18.10 23.59
C ASP A 70 29.09 16.80 24.32
N ILE A 71 29.49 16.70 25.58
CA ILE A 71 29.06 15.61 26.46
C ILE A 71 27.99 16.15 27.41
N ALA A 72 26.77 15.63 27.30
CA ALA A 72 25.63 16.04 28.10
C ALA A 72 25.17 14.96 29.08
N GLY A 73 24.60 15.40 30.20
CA GLY A 73 24.01 14.52 31.21
C GLY A 73 24.95 13.39 31.64
N PRO A 74 24.48 12.13 31.72
CA PRO A 74 25.28 11.00 32.20
C PRO A 74 26.35 10.53 31.21
N GLY A 75 26.35 10.99 29.95
CA GLY A 75 27.28 10.55 28.91
C GLY A 75 26.70 10.52 27.50
N PHE A 76 25.67 11.33 27.20
CA PHE A 76 25.24 11.54 25.81
C PHE A 76 26.33 12.31 25.08
N ILE A 77 26.62 11.91 23.85
CA ILE A 77 27.53 12.63 22.96
C ILE A 77 26.68 13.32 21.90
N ASN A 78 26.70 14.65 21.93
CA ASN A 78 25.91 15.52 21.07
C ASN A 78 26.81 16.09 19.98
N PHE A 79 26.38 16.01 18.72
CA PHE A 79 27.09 16.51 17.56
C PHE A 79 26.37 17.74 17.01
N HIS A 80 27.14 18.80 16.82
CA HIS A 80 26.69 20.00 16.11
C HIS A 80 27.41 20.04 14.76
N LEU A 81 26.63 20.03 13.69
CA LEU A 81 27.17 20.07 12.34
C LEU A 81 27.68 21.47 12.00
N ALA A 82 28.75 21.52 11.22
CA ALA A 82 29.25 22.75 10.65
C ALA A 82 28.25 23.29 9.62
N PRO A 83 28.05 24.63 9.52
CA PRO A 83 27.22 25.21 8.47
C PRO A 83 27.61 24.77 7.06
N THR A 84 28.90 24.52 6.83
CA THR A 84 29.45 24.01 5.57
C THR A 84 28.98 22.60 5.23
N ALA A 85 28.65 21.77 6.22
CA ALA A 85 28.07 20.43 6.00
C ALA A 85 26.69 20.54 5.33
N TYR A 86 25.82 21.40 5.86
CA TYR A 86 24.50 21.67 5.25
C TYR A 86 24.61 22.29 3.86
N GLN A 87 25.56 23.20 3.66
CA GLN A 87 25.78 23.83 2.35
C GLN A 87 26.24 22.81 1.30
N ARG A 88 27.12 21.87 1.68
CA ARG A 88 27.51 20.75 0.81
C ARG A 88 26.31 19.87 0.45
N GLU A 89 25.44 19.58 1.41
CA GLU A 89 24.24 18.79 1.15
C GLU A 89 23.27 19.52 0.22
N VAL A 90 23.07 20.83 0.35
CA VAL A 90 22.27 21.61 -0.61
C VAL A 90 22.86 21.54 -2.02
N ALA A 91 24.18 21.65 -2.16
CA ALA A 91 24.83 21.48 -3.45
C ALA A 91 24.65 20.05 -4.00
N HIS A 92 24.64 19.04 -3.12
CA HIS A 92 24.36 17.65 -3.46
C HIS A 92 22.92 17.46 -3.97
N VAL A 93 21.92 18.02 -3.28
CA VAL A 93 20.51 18.04 -3.68
C VAL A 93 20.35 18.68 -5.07
N ILE A 94 20.95 19.86 -5.28
CA ILE A 94 20.87 20.56 -6.58
C ILE A 94 21.53 19.73 -7.69
N LYS A 95 22.67 19.09 -7.40
CA LYS A 95 23.38 18.24 -8.37
C LYS A 95 22.58 16.98 -8.74
N GLN A 96 21.90 16.37 -7.77
CA GLN A 96 21.09 15.17 -8.01
C GLN A 96 19.70 15.49 -8.61
N GLY A 97 19.16 16.68 -8.38
CA GLY A 97 17.88 17.09 -8.94
C GLY A 97 16.75 16.13 -8.55
N HIS A 98 16.05 15.59 -9.56
CA HIS A 98 14.95 14.63 -9.36
C HIS A 98 15.38 13.27 -8.79
N ASP A 99 16.67 12.97 -8.81
CA ASP A 99 17.21 11.72 -8.26
C ASP A 99 17.59 11.83 -6.77
N TYR A 100 17.50 13.04 -6.19
CA TYR A 100 17.77 13.22 -4.76
C TYR A 100 16.79 12.42 -3.91
N GLY A 101 17.32 11.70 -2.91
CA GLY A 101 16.52 10.86 -2.01
C GLY A 101 16.05 9.54 -2.64
N ARG A 102 16.46 9.22 -3.88
CA ARG A 102 16.24 7.89 -4.45
C ARG A 102 17.24 6.88 -3.88
N GLY A 103 16.80 5.64 -3.73
CA GLY A 103 17.55 4.54 -3.13
C GLY A 103 17.51 3.27 -3.97
N LEU A 104 18.23 2.24 -3.51
CA LEU A 104 18.32 0.94 -4.18
C LEU A 104 17.90 -0.23 -3.25
N ALA A 105 17.09 0.04 -2.23
CA ALA A 105 16.64 -0.98 -1.28
C ALA A 105 15.86 -2.12 -1.95
N GLY A 106 15.10 -1.81 -3.01
CA GLY A 106 14.40 -2.81 -3.82
C GLY A 106 15.35 -3.66 -4.65
N ASN A 107 16.47 -3.08 -5.11
CA ASN A 107 17.46 -3.73 -5.96
C ASN A 107 16.84 -4.45 -7.17
N GLY A 108 15.86 -3.80 -7.82
CA GLY A 108 15.15 -4.34 -8.99
C GLY A 108 14.13 -5.44 -8.69
N ARG A 109 13.92 -5.83 -7.42
CA ARG A 109 12.86 -6.77 -7.05
C ARG A 109 11.48 -6.20 -7.38
N SER A 110 10.60 -7.06 -7.85
CA SER A 110 9.22 -6.68 -8.15
C SER A 110 8.37 -6.59 -6.89
N VAL A 111 7.44 -5.64 -6.87
CA VAL A 111 6.42 -5.51 -5.83
C VAL A 111 5.10 -5.12 -6.46
N GLY A 112 4.04 -5.86 -6.13
CA GLY A 112 2.66 -5.50 -6.49
C GLY A 112 2.08 -4.57 -5.44
N VAL A 113 1.41 -3.52 -5.88
CA VAL A 113 0.65 -2.60 -5.02
C VAL A 113 -0.76 -2.53 -5.58
N GLU A 114 -1.68 -3.26 -4.96
CA GLU A 114 -3.10 -3.24 -5.29
C GLU A 114 -3.81 -2.16 -4.46
N TYR A 115 -4.62 -1.31 -5.10
CA TYR A 115 -5.34 -0.25 -4.43
C TYR A 115 -6.53 0.27 -5.25
N VAL A 116 -7.41 1.02 -4.59
CA VAL A 116 -8.76 1.43 -5.06
C VAL A 116 -9.70 0.23 -5.18
N SER A 117 -9.44 -0.71 -6.08
CA SER A 117 -10.17 -1.97 -6.30
C SER A 117 -11.69 -1.82 -6.12
N ALA A 118 -12.24 -0.74 -6.67
CA ALA A 118 -13.64 -0.39 -6.52
C ALA A 118 -14.46 -1.20 -7.51
N ASN A 119 -15.63 -1.66 -7.06
CA ASN A 119 -16.54 -2.40 -7.94
C ASN A 119 -17.06 -1.45 -9.02
N PRO A 120 -17.21 -1.90 -10.29
CA PRO A 120 -17.64 -1.06 -11.40
C PRO A 120 -19.19 -0.88 -11.40
N THR A 121 -19.75 -0.55 -10.24
CA THR A 121 -21.20 -0.43 -10.02
C THR A 121 -21.67 0.98 -9.68
N GLY A 122 -20.74 1.92 -9.58
CA GLY A 122 -21.02 3.34 -9.44
C GLY A 122 -19.76 4.20 -9.55
N PRO A 123 -19.93 5.53 -9.52
CA PRO A 123 -18.82 6.47 -9.61
C PRO A 123 -17.91 6.40 -8.38
N LEU A 124 -16.67 6.87 -8.54
CA LEU A 124 -15.76 7.00 -7.40
C LEU A 124 -16.23 8.09 -6.44
N HIS A 125 -15.78 8.00 -5.19
CA HIS A 125 -16.10 8.97 -4.14
C HIS A 125 -14.86 9.21 -3.27
N VAL A 126 -14.94 10.16 -2.34
CA VAL A 126 -13.80 10.55 -1.48
C VAL A 126 -13.11 9.37 -0.76
N GLY A 127 -13.85 8.33 -0.38
CA GLY A 127 -13.28 7.09 0.16
C GLY A 127 -12.30 6.38 -0.80
N HIS A 128 -12.65 6.27 -2.09
CA HIS A 128 -11.78 5.76 -3.14
C HIS A 128 -10.60 6.69 -3.38
N GLY A 129 -10.81 8.01 -3.35
CA GLY A 129 -9.73 9.00 -3.45
C GLY A 129 -8.68 8.86 -2.35
N ARG A 130 -9.09 8.55 -1.11
CA ARG A 130 -8.16 8.22 -0.02
C ARG A 130 -7.34 6.97 -0.32
N ALA A 131 -7.98 5.90 -0.78
CA ALA A 131 -7.29 4.66 -1.16
C ALA A 131 -6.30 4.90 -2.30
N ALA A 132 -6.71 5.67 -3.31
CA ALA A 132 -5.89 6.09 -4.44
C ALA A 132 -4.63 6.85 -3.99
N ALA A 133 -4.80 7.87 -3.12
CA ALA A 133 -3.69 8.67 -2.61
C ALA A 133 -2.69 7.84 -1.80
N ILE A 134 -3.17 6.93 -0.95
CA ILE A 134 -2.30 6.07 -0.12
C ILE A 134 -1.54 5.07 -1.00
N GLY A 135 -2.25 4.34 -1.88
CA GLY A 135 -1.68 3.31 -2.72
C GLY A 135 -0.65 3.86 -3.72
N ASP A 136 -1.00 4.94 -4.42
CA ASP A 136 -0.08 5.57 -5.38
C ASP A 136 1.13 6.21 -4.69
N SER A 137 0.96 6.82 -3.51
CA SER A 137 2.09 7.33 -2.72
C SER A 137 3.04 6.23 -2.30
N LEU A 138 2.52 5.08 -1.84
CA LEU A 138 3.33 3.92 -1.50
C LEU A 138 4.08 3.38 -2.73
N ALA A 139 3.39 3.26 -3.86
CA ALA A 139 3.98 2.84 -5.13
C ALA A 139 5.12 3.77 -5.57
N ARG A 140 4.93 5.10 -5.46
CA ARG A 140 5.97 6.09 -5.78
C ARG A 140 7.17 6.02 -4.84
N VAL A 141 6.96 5.80 -3.54
CA VAL A 141 8.06 5.64 -2.58
C VAL A 141 8.84 4.35 -2.84
N LEU A 142 8.17 3.25 -3.17
CA LEU A 142 8.83 1.99 -3.55
C LEU A 142 9.63 2.16 -4.84
N ASP A 143 9.07 2.79 -5.87
CA ASP A 143 9.77 3.10 -7.13
C ASP A 143 10.99 4.00 -6.89
N ALA A 144 10.85 5.04 -6.05
CA ALA A 144 11.95 5.89 -5.64
C ALA A 144 13.07 5.13 -4.91
N ASN A 145 12.74 3.98 -4.30
CA ASN A 145 13.70 3.11 -3.60
C ASN A 145 14.17 1.90 -4.43
N GLY A 146 14.00 1.94 -5.76
CA GLY A 146 14.59 0.98 -6.70
C GLY A 146 13.84 -0.35 -6.78
N TRP A 147 12.56 -0.38 -6.45
CA TRP A 147 11.67 -1.52 -6.69
C TRP A 147 11.07 -1.45 -8.09
N ASN A 148 10.85 -2.60 -8.72
CA ASN A 148 10.04 -2.70 -9.95
C ASN A 148 8.56 -2.79 -9.55
N VAL A 149 7.92 -1.65 -9.37
CA VAL A 149 6.55 -1.57 -8.87
C VAL A 149 5.54 -1.92 -9.97
N LYS A 150 4.49 -2.68 -9.61
CA LYS A 150 3.30 -2.93 -10.42
C LYS A 150 2.08 -2.44 -9.68
N ARG A 151 1.47 -1.37 -10.19
CA ARG A 151 0.21 -0.83 -9.69
C ARG A 151 -0.93 -1.64 -10.27
N GLU A 152 -1.72 -2.25 -9.40
CA GLU A 152 -2.82 -3.11 -9.79
C GLU A 152 -4.15 -2.56 -9.32
N PHE A 153 -5.14 -2.60 -10.20
CA PHE A 153 -6.54 -2.38 -9.87
C PHE A 153 -7.28 -3.71 -10.04
N TYR A 154 -7.86 -4.23 -8.95
CA TYR A 154 -8.69 -5.42 -8.99
C TYR A 154 -10.16 -5.03 -9.18
N TYR A 155 -10.77 -5.39 -10.31
CA TYR A 155 -12.19 -5.23 -10.55
C TYR A 155 -12.94 -6.50 -10.17
N ASN A 156 -13.84 -6.37 -9.19
CA ASN A 156 -14.89 -7.36 -8.98
C ASN A 156 -16.00 -7.14 -10.02
N ASP A 157 -15.79 -7.69 -11.22
CA ASP A 157 -16.67 -7.57 -12.38
C ASP A 157 -17.69 -8.71 -12.49
N ALA A 158 -17.94 -9.43 -11.39
CA ALA A 158 -18.87 -10.55 -11.33
C ALA A 158 -19.79 -10.48 -10.10
N GLY A 159 -20.80 -11.37 -10.08
CA GLY A 159 -21.66 -11.57 -8.93
C GLY A 159 -22.86 -10.64 -8.80
N VAL A 160 -23.50 -10.68 -7.63
CA VAL A 160 -24.83 -10.09 -7.38
C VAL A 160 -24.86 -8.57 -7.58
N GLN A 161 -23.76 -7.87 -7.30
CA GLN A 161 -23.70 -6.42 -7.48
C GLN A 161 -23.79 -6.03 -8.95
N ILE A 162 -23.13 -6.76 -9.84
CA ILE A 162 -23.18 -6.53 -11.29
C ILE A 162 -24.57 -6.86 -11.85
N GLU A 163 -25.22 -7.91 -11.33
CA GLU A 163 -26.59 -8.24 -11.69
C GLU A 163 -27.57 -7.13 -11.27
N ASN A 164 -27.46 -6.65 -10.03
CA ASN A 164 -28.27 -5.54 -9.54
C ASN A 164 -28.05 -4.27 -10.38
N LEU A 165 -26.82 -3.99 -10.81
CA LEU A 165 -26.52 -2.88 -11.72
C LEU A 165 -27.27 -3.05 -13.04
N ALA A 166 -27.15 -4.21 -13.69
CA ALA A 166 -27.80 -4.48 -14.98
C ALA A 166 -29.32 -4.33 -14.89
N LEU A 167 -29.94 -4.90 -13.85
CA LEU A 167 -31.39 -4.76 -13.61
C LEU A 167 -31.82 -3.30 -13.36
N SER A 168 -30.98 -2.52 -12.67
CA SER A 168 -31.28 -1.10 -12.41
C SER A 168 -31.21 -0.27 -13.69
N VAL A 169 -30.21 -0.51 -14.53
CA VAL A 169 -30.05 0.15 -15.83
C VAL A 169 -31.19 -0.27 -16.77
N GLN A 170 -31.57 -1.55 -16.78
CA GLN A 170 -32.73 -2.03 -17.54
C GLN A 170 -34.03 -1.34 -17.10
N ALA A 171 -34.28 -1.25 -15.80
CA ALA A 171 -35.47 -0.58 -15.28
C ALA A 171 -35.52 0.90 -15.74
N ARG A 172 -34.39 1.62 -15.66
CA ARG A 172 -34.29 2.98 -16.22
C ARG A 172 -34.53 3.02 -17.73
N ALA A 173 -33.95 2.08 -18.48
CA ALA A 173 -34.12 2.01 -19.94
C ALA A 173 -35.59 1.73 -20.36
N GLN A 174 -36.37 1.11 -19.47
CA GLN A 174 -37.82 0.89 -19.64
C GLN A 174 -38.67 2.06 -19.11
N GLY A 175 -38.05 3.16 -18.67
CA GLY A 175 -38.73 4.35 -18.18
C GLY A 175 -39.17 4.29 -16.71
N LEU A 176 -38.74 3.28 -15.96
CA LEU A 176 -39.02 3.19 -14.52
C LEU A 176 -38.08 4.11 -13.74
N THR A 177 -38.55 4.56 -12.57
CA THR A 177 -37.76 5.32 -11.59
C THR A 177 -37.62 4.52 -10.29
N PRO A 178 -36.69 4.88 -9.39
CA PRO A 178 -36.55 4.24 -8.07
C PRO A 178 -37.82 4.22 -7.20
N ASP A 179 -38.80 5.05 -7.52
CA ASP A 179 -40.08 5.14 -6.82
C ASP A 179 -41.21 4.36 -7.54
N SER A 180 -40.91 3.75 -8.68
CA SER A 180 -41.85 2.93 -9.44
C SER A 180 -42.02 1.57 -8.77
N ALA A 181 -43.25 1.03 -8.78
CA ALA A 181 -43.55 -0.27 -8.16
C ALA A 181 -42.78 -1.45 -8.76
N GLY A 182 -42.29 -1.33 -10.00
CA GLY A 182 -41.47 -2.34 -10.68
C GLY A 182 -39.96 -2.14 -10.53
N TRP A 183 -39.51 -1.24 -9.66
CA TRP A 183 -38.08 -1.03 -9.43
C TRP A 183 -37.45 -2.26 -8.75
N PRO A 184 -36.26 -2.73 -9.20
CA PRO A 184 -35.60 -3.88 -8.56
C PRO A 184 -35.33 -3.62 -7.08
N GLU A 185 -35.65 -4.59 -6.21
CA GLU A 185 -35.55 -4.45 -4.74
C GLU A 185 -34.15 -4.02 -4.29
N ASN A 186 -33.12 -4.66 -4.86
CA ASN A 186 -31.71 -4.35 -4.60
C ASN A 186 -31.07 -3.45 -5.67
N GLY A 187 -31.90 -2.74 -6.44
CA GLY A 187 -31.45 -1.88 -7.52
C GLY A 187 -30.75 -0.61 -7.04
N TYR A 188 -29.70 -0.20 -7.74
CA TYR A 188 -28.96 1.02 -7.50
C TYR A 188 -29.81 2.26 -7.79
N ARG A 189 -30.02 3.12 -6.80
CA ARG A 189 -30.94 4.26 -6.90
C ARG A 189 -30.30 5.57 -7.36
N GLY A 190 -28.99 5.59 -7.63
CA GLY A 190 -28.26 6.80 -7.99
C GLY A 190 -28.66 7.36 -9.36
N ASP A 191 -28.53 8.68 -9.53
CA ASP A 191 -28.88 9.36 -10.78
C ASP A 191 -28.04 8.89 -11.98
N TYR A 192 -26.79 8.49 -11.72
CA TYR A 192 -25.88 7.93 -12.73
C TYR A 192 -26.46 6.70 -13.46
N ILE A 193 -27.39 5.95 -12.87
CA ILE A 193 -28.03 4.82 -13.53
C ILE A 193 -28.88 5.29 -14.71
N ALA A 194 -29.49 6.47 -14.61
CA ALA A 194 -30.22 7.07 -15.72
C ALA A 194 -29.25 7.48 -16.84
N ASP A 195 -28.07 8.02 -16.50
CA ASP A 195 -27.05 8.39 -17.48
C ASP A 195 -26.56 7.16 -18.26
N VAL A 196 -26.25 6.07 -17.55
CA VAL A 196 -25.85 4.79 -18.17
C VAL A 196 -26.95 4.24 -19.09
N ALA A 197 -28.20 4.26 -18.65
CA ALA A 197 -29.34 3.78 -19.45
C ALA A 197 -29.55 4.65 -20.72
N ASN A 198 -29.43 5.96 -20.59
CA ASN A 198 -29.55 6.89 -21.71
C ASN A 198 -28.43 6.68 -22.74
N ALA A 199 -27.19 6.52 -22.29
CA ALA A 199 -26.04 6.23 -23.16
C ALA A 199 -26.20 4.89 -23.89
N TYR A 200 -26.70 3.86 -23.20
CA TYR A 200 -27.00 2.57 -23.80
C TYR A 200 -28.07 2.66 -24.90
N LEU A 201 -29.15 3.40 -24.65
CA LEU A 201 -30.24 3.61 -25.60
C LEU A 201 -29.85 4.51 -26.78
N ALA A 202 -28.92 5.45 -26.57
CA ALA A 202 -28.32 6.24 -27.64
C ALA A 202 -27.43 5.39 -28.56
N GLY A 203 -26.90 4.27 -28.04
CA GLY A 203 -25.93 3.40 -28.69
C GLY A 203 -24.54 4.01 -28.72
N ASP A 204 -24.16 4.65 -27.62
CA ASP A 204 -22.82 5.14 -27.41
C ASP A 204 -21.82 3.98 -27.41
N THR A 205 -20.55 4.29 -27.70
CA THR A 205 -19.45 3.32 -27.68
C THR A 205 -18.41 3.74 -26.64
N VAL A 206 -18.03 2.79 -25.78
CA VAL A 206 -16.96 2.95 -24.79
C VAL A 206 -15.76 2.12 -25.22
N ASP A 207 -14.57 2.72 -25.17
CA ASP A 207 -13.30 2.02 -25.40
C ASP A 207 -12.66 1.66 -24.06
N LEU A 208 -12.53 0.35 -23.80
CA LEU A 208 -11.77 -0.17 -22.67
C LEU A 208 -10.53 -0.88 -23.20
N GLU A 209 -9.40 -0.17 -23.21
CA GLU A 209 -8.09 -0.76 -23.55
C GLU A 209 -8.10 -1.45 -24.94
N GLY A 210 -8.75 -0.83 -25.92
CA GLY A 210 -8.91 -1.35 -27.28
C GLY A 210 -10.13 -2.25 -27.48
N HIS A 211 -10.92 -2.51 -26.43
CA HIS A 211 -12.17 -3.27 -26.51
C HIS A 211 -13.36 -2.32 -26.58
N LEU A 212 -13.94 -2.20 -27.77
CA LEU A 212 -15.13 -1.38 -28.01
C LEU A 212 -16.39 -2.09 -27.52
N VAL A 213 -17.14 -1.43 -26.64
CA VAL A 213 -18.45 -1.87 -26.15
C VAL A 213 -19.49 -0.84 -26.55
N THR A 214 -20.48 -1.25 -27.36
CA THR A 214 -21.51 -0.35 -27.90
C THR A 214 -22.88 -0.73 -27.36
N GLY A 215 -23.68 0.26 -26.96
CA GLY A 215 -25.07 0.04 -26.57
C GLY A 215 -25.90 -0.47 -27.75
N THR A 216 -26.62 -1.58 -27.57
CA THR A 216 -27.43 -2.18 -28.66
C THR A 216 -28.77 -1.48 -28.84
N LYS A 217 -29.11 -0.55 -27.94
CA LYS A 217 -30.38 0.18 -27.89
C LYS A 217 -31.60 -0.69 -27.56
N ASP A 218 -31.40 -1.95 -27.21
CA ASP A 218 -32.47 -2.86 -26.83
C ASP A 218 -32.63 -2.94 -25.31
N PRO A 219 -33.70 -2.35 -24.72
CA PRO A 219 -33.94 -2.42 -23.27
C PRO A 219 -34.31 -3.83 -22.77
N ALA A 220 -34.58 -4.79 -23.65
CA ALA A 220 -34.85 -6.17 -23.27
C ALA A 220 -33.58 -7.04 -23.14
N ASP A 221 -32.47 -6.61 -23.74
CA ASP A 221 -31.20 -7.35 -23.75
C ASP A 221 -30.37 -7.07 -22.49
N LEU A 222 -30.65 -7.82 -21.42
CA LEU A 222 -29.99 -7.65 -20.13
C LEU A 222 -28.47 -7.91 -20.19
N GLU A 223 -28.00 -8.83 -21.04
CA GLU A 223 -26.58 -9.14 -21.15
C GLU A 223 -25.81 -7.98 -21.80
N SER A 224 -26.36 -7.41 -22.87
CA SER A 224 -25.78 -6.22 -23.49
C SER A 224 -25.80 -5.02 -22.56
N ILE A 225 -26.88 -4.83 -21.79
CA ILE A 225 -26.96 -3.81 -20.74
C ILE A 225 -25.86 -4.02 -19.70
N ARG A 226 -25.69 -5.24 -19.19
CA ARG A 226 -24.67 -5.56 -18.19
C ARG A 226 -23.27 -5.19 -18.69
N ARG A 227 -22.91 -5.68 -19.88
CA ARG A 227 -21.60 -5.43 -20.50
C ARG A 227 -21.35 -3.94 -20.73
N PHE A 228 -22.35 -3.22 -21.24
CA PHE A 228 -22.24 -1.78 -21.47
C PHE A 228 -22.13 -0.98 -20.18
N ALA A 229 -22.95 -1.30 -19.17
CA ALA A 229 -22.96 -0.59 -17.89
C ALA A 229 -21.62 -0.71 -17.15
N VAL A 230 -21.05 -1.93 -17.11
CA VAL A 230 -19.72 -2.17 -16.54
C VAL A 230 -18.67 -1.38 -17.32
N ALA A 231 -18.74 -1.39 -18.65
CA ALA A 231 -17.78 -0.67 -19.48
C ALA A 231 -17.84 0.85 -19.26
N TYR A 232 -19.05 1.41 -19.26
CA TYR A 232 -19.31 2.83 -19.03
C TYR A 232 -18.76 3.30 -17.69
N LEU A 233 -19.07 2.58 -16.60
CA LEU A 233 -18.64 2.96 -15.26
C LEU A 233 -17.14 2.77 -15.08
N ARG A 234 -16.55 1.70 -15.62
CA ARG A 234 -15.09 1.53 -15.60
C ARG A 234 -14.37 2.68 -16.31
N ASN A 235 -14.89 3.11 -17.45
CA ASN A 235 -14.32 4.24 -18.19
C ASN A 235 -14.42 5.56 -17.42
N GLU A 236 -15.54 5.80 -16.75
CA GLU A 236 -15.72 6.97 -15.87
C GLU A 236 -14.73 6.95 -14.69
N GLN A 237 -14.62 5.82 -13.99
CA GLN A 237 -13.66 5.64 -12.91
C GLN A 237 -12.20 5.84 -13.39
N ASN A 238 -11.85 5.35 -14.57
CA ASN A 238 -10.52 5.54 -15.16
C ASN A 238 -10.22 7.01 -15.44
N HIS A 239 -11.19 7.77 -15.95
CA HIS A 239 -11.02 9.21 -16.15
C HIS A 239 -10.85 9.97 -14.84
N ASP A 240 -11.62 9.62 -13.82
CA ASP A 240 -11.50 10.21 -12.48
C ASP A 240 -10.11 9.95 -11.87
N LEU A 241 -9.61 8.72 -11.99
CA LEU A 241 -8.28 8.35 -11.49
C LEU A 241 -7.17 9.07 -12.27
N ALA A 242 -7.28 9.16 -13.59
CA ALA A 242 -6.34 9.91 -14.42
C ALA A 242 -6.34 11.40 -14.06
N ALA A 243 -7.52 12.00 -13.84
CA ALA A 243 -7.65 13.39 -13.37
C ALA A 243 -7.03 13.57 -11.98
N PHE A 244 -7.09 12.53 -11.14
CA PHE A 244 -6.45 12.46 -9.83
C PHE A 244 -4.95 12.11 -9.88
N ARG A 245 -4.37 11.95 -11.09
CA ARG A 245 -2.97 11.59 -11.37
C ARG A 245 -2.56 10.24 -10.80
N VAL A 246 -3.50 9.30 -10.83
CA VAL A 246 -3.30 7.92 -10.41
C VAL A 246 -3.45 7.03 -11.63
N ASP A 247 -2.37 6.33 -11.96
CA ASP A 247 -2.28 5.42 -13.10
C ASP A 247 -2.07 3.98 -12.61
N PHE A 248 -2.47 3.01 -13.41
CA PHE A 248 -2.31 1.58 -13.12
C PHE A 248 -1.54 0.88 -14.24
N ASP A 249 -0.76 -0.13 -13.86
CA ASP A 249 -0.01 -0.99 -14.78
C ASP A 249 -0.83 -2.22 -15.19
N ILE A 250 -1.70 -2.70 -14.29
CA ILE A 250 -2.46 -3.94 -14.42
C ILE A 250 -3.90 -3.68 -13.97
N TYR A 251 -4.85 -4.05 -14.83
CA TYR A 251 -6.26 -4.13 -14.47
C TYR A 251 -6.65 -5.62 -14.45
N PHE A 252 -6.90 -6.14 -13.25
CA PHE A 252 -7.21 -7.53 -13.02
C PHE A 252 -8.72 -7.73 -12.88
N LEU A 253 -9.29 -8.71 -13.59
CA LEU A 253 -10.72 -9.00 -13.56
C LEU A 253 -10.99 -10.27 -12.75
N GLU A 254 -11.86 -10.18 -11.75
CA GLU A 254 -12.29 -11.33 -10.95
C GLU A 254 -12.86 -12.45 -11.82
N SER A 255 -13.62 -12.10 -12.85
CA SER A 255 -14.21 -13.04 -13.80
C SER A 255 -13.17 -13.97 -14.47
N SER A 256 -11.93 -13.50 -14.64
CA SER A 256 -10.85 -14.34 -15.20
C SER A 256 -10.41 -15.46 -14.25
N LEU A 257 -10.49 -15.27 -12.92
CA LEU A 257 -10.11 -16.31 -11.95
C LEU A 257 -11.02 -17.53 -12.04
N TYR A 258 -12.31 -17.29 -12.25
CA TYR A 258 -13.30 -18.34 -12.42
C TYR A 258 -13.17 -19.01 -13.79
N LYS A 259 -13.04 -18.22 -14.85
CA LYS A 259 -12.88 -18.72 -16.22
C LYS A 259 -11.67 -19.63 -16.37
N ASP A 260 -10.56 -19.28 -15.71
CA ASP A 260 -9.30 -20.00 -15.80
C ASP A 260 -9.18 -21.12 -14.74
N GLY A 261 -10.22 -21.36 -13.95
CA GLY A 261 -10.25 -22.41 -12.92
C GLY A 261 -9.31 -22.17 -11.74
N LYS A 262 -8.78 -20.96 -11.58
CA LYS A 262 -7.78 -20.61 -10.57
C LYS A 262 -8.31 -20.70 -9.14
N VAL A 263 -9.58 -20.37 -8.95
CA VAL A 263 -10.26 -20.52 -7.65
C VAL A 263 -10.31 -21.99 -7.25
N GLU A 264 -10.76 -22.86 -8.15
CA GLU A 264 -10.84 -24.30 -7.86
C GLU A 264 -9.45 -24.90 -7.63
N GLU A 265 -8.46 -24.50 -8.42
CA GLU A 265 -7.06 -24.91 -8.23
C GLU A 265 -6.56 -24.58 -6.80
N ALA A 266 -6.80 -23.35 -6.33
CA ALA A 266 -6.39 -22.92 -4.99
C ALA A 266 -7.15 -23.68 -3.88
N VAL A 267 -8.46 -23.90 -4.05
CA VAL A 267 -9.28 -24.68 -3.11
C VAL A 267 -8.74 -26.10 -2.97
N GLN A 268 -8.43 -26.77 -4.09
CA GLN A 268 -7.90 -28.13 -4.08
C GLN A 268 -6.52 -28.22 -3.42
N GLN A 269 -5.66 -27.22 -3.62
CA GLN A 269 -4.36 -27.16 -2.93
C GLN A 269 -4.52 -27.02 -1.41
N LEU A 270 -5.47 -26.20 -0.94
CA LEU A 270 -5.75 -26.04 0.48
C LEU A 270 -6.33 -27.34 1.09
N ILE A 271 -7.22 -28.03 0.38
CA ILE A 271 -7.71 -29.35 0.79
C ILE A 271 -6.55 -30.35 0.89
N ALA A 272 -5.71 -30.42 -0.13
CA ALA A 272 -4.57 -31.34 -0.18
C ALA A 272 -3.53 -31.07 0.94
N SER A 273 -3.43 -29.82 1.41
CA SER A 273 -2.56 -29.44 2.53
C SER A 273 -3.10 -29.85 3.91
N GLY A 274 -4.35 -30.33 4.01
CA GLY A 274 -4.96 -30.77 5.27
C GLY A 274 -5.48 -29.63 6.18
N HIS A 275 -5.44 -28.39 5.67
CA HIS A 275 -5.88 -27.20 6.39
C HIS A 275 -7.37 -26.89 6.22
N THR A 276 -8.16 -27.81 5.67
CA THR A 276 -9.61 -27.65 5.52
C THR A 276 -10.39 -28.74 6.24
N TYR A 277 -11.69 -28.52 6.42
CA TYR A 277 -12.64 -29.53 6.89
C TYR A 277 -14.05 -29.22 6.38
N GLU A 278 -14.94 -30.22 6.39
CA GLU A 278 -16.35 -30.02 6.06
C GLU A 278 -17.19 -29.99 7.34
N GLU A 279 -18.07 -29.00 7.44
CA GLU A 279 -19.05 -28.89 8.53
C GLU A 279 -20.31 -28.19 8.03
N GLY A 280 -21.48 -28.73 8.37
CA GLY A 280 -22.77 -28.13 7.97
C GLY A 280 -23.00 -28.10 6.45
N GLY A 281 -22.33 -28.97 5.69
CA GLY A 281 -22.37 -28.98 4.23
C GLY A 281 -21.52 -27.91 3.55
N ALA A 282 -20.77 -27.11 4.33
CA ALA A 282 -19.83 -26.12 3.83
C ALA A 282 -18.38 -26.63 3.99
N LEU A 283 -17.49 -26.13 3.12
CA LEU A 283 -16.05 -26.33 3.24
C LEU A 283 -15.43 -25.15 4.01
N TRP A 284 -14.67 -25.47 5.05
CA TRP A 284 -14.06 -24.52 5.96
C TRP A 284 -12.53 -24.59 5.89
N LEU A 285 -11.87 -23.43 6.02
CA LEU A 285 -10.44 -23.28 6.23
C LEU A 285 -10.16 -23.18 7.72
N LYS A 286 -9.22 -23.99 8.24
CA LYS A 286 -8.71 -23.97 9.61
C LYS A 286 -7.80 -22.77 9.88
N SER A 287 -8.29 -21.57 9.61
CA SER A 287 -7.50 -20.35 9.75
C SER A 287 -7.11 -20.06 11.20
N THR A 288 -7.81 -20.60 12.19
CA THR A 288 -7.41 -20.45 13.61
C THR A 288 -6.04 -21.06 13.91
N ASP A 289 -5.62 -22.09 13.16
CA ASP A 289 -4.28 -22.68 13.29
C ASP A 289 -3.17 -21.67 12.93
N PHE A 290 -3.52 -20.59 12.23
CA PHE A 290 -2.63 -19.54 11.75
C PHE A 290 -2.88 -18.18 12.42
N GLY A 291 -3.73 -18.11 13.45
CA GLY A 291 -3.95 -16.92 14.27
C GLY A 291 -5.19 -16.09 13.94
N ASP A 292 -6.07 -16.56 13.05
CA ASP A 292 -7.39 -15.95 12.87
C ASP A 292 -8.29 -16.17 14.10
N ASP A 293 -9.29 -15.30 14.28
CA ASP A 293 -10.26 -15.36 15.37
C ASP A 293 -11.25 -16.52 15.24
N LYS A 294 -11.49 -16.98 14.01
CA LYS A 294 -12.35 -18.11 13.67
C LYS A 294 -11.98 -18.69 12.31
N ASP A 295 -12.44 -19.91 12.08
CA ASP A 295 -12.33 -20.56 10.79
C ASP A 295 -13.21 -19.88 9.73
N ARG A 296 -12.72 -19.86 8.48
CA ARG A 296 -13.38 -19.17 7.36
C ARG A 296 -14.08 -20.16 6.44
N VAL A 297 -15.32 -19.85 6.09
CA VAL A 297 -16.02 -20.60 5.03
C VAL A 297 -15.35 -20.31 3.70
N MET A 298 -14.92 -21.35 3.00
CA MET A 298 -14.36 -21.28 1.64
C MET A 298 -15.41 -21.57 0.57
N ARG A 299 -16.34 -22.49 0.84
CA ARG A 299 -17.46 -22.83 -0.03
C ARG A 299 -18.70 -23.08 0.81
N LYS A 300 -19.80 -22.42 0.48
CA LYS A 300 -21.09 -22.57 1.15
C LYS A 300 -21.76 -23.88 0.75
N SER A 301 -22.81 -24.23 1.47
CA SER A 301 -23.58 -25.46 1.24
C SER A 301 -24.36 -25.50 -0.08
N ASP A 302 -24.59 -24.34 -0.70
CA ASP A 302 -25.17 -24.22 -2.05
C ASP A 302 -24.10 -24.32 -3.17
N GLY A 303 -22.83 -24.54 -2.80
CA GLY A 303 -21.72 -24.64 -3.73
C GLY A 303 -21.12 -23.30 -4.16
N THR A 304 -21.63 -22.17 -3.64
CA THR A 304 -21.10 -20.82 -3.89
C THR A 304 -19.95 -20.42 -2.99
#